data_AF-A0A0L7M056-F1
#
_entry.id   AF-A0A0L7M056-F1
#
_cell.length_a   1.000
_cell.length_b   1.000
_cell.length_c   1.000
_cell.angle_alpha   90.00
_cell.angle_beta   90.00
_cell.angle_gamma   90.00
#
_symmetry.space_group_name_H-M   'P 1'
#
loop_
_entity.id
_entity.type
_entity.pdbx_description
1 polymer ?
#
loop_
_entity_poly.entity_id
_entity_poly.type
_entity_poly.pdbx_seq_one_letter_code
_entity_poly.pdbx_strand_id
1 'polypeptide(L)'
;IKLKIKKYNIEKNDYAPNMIVSRGTPTFLLYHNGKGNKLAEYKPNDIINKIDEIIESPKNMKEQMLEKVELIHERMHLFGYLTMWMTESKMIENMLIKRHIKDLSPKKSDDENIYNDILTSLIEEDIHRNDLIEESLDYSKEKIKEAEKGCFVAAMMMANELIDEEKKKFRDIK
;
A
#
# COMPACT_ATOMS: atom_id res chain seq x y z
N ILE A 1 -25.35 -8.78 24.67
CA ILE A 1 -25.70 -8.45 23.27
C ILE A 1 -24.74 -9.21 22.35
N LYS A 2 -25.20 -9.85 21.27
CA LYS A 2 -24.29 -10.52 20.30
C LYS A 2 -23.93 -9.54 19.20
N LEU A 3 -22.68 -9.07 19.17
CA LEU A 3 -22.17 -8.22 18.09
C LEU A 3 -22.07 -9.04 16.79
N LYS A 4 -22.50 -8.45 15.68
CA LYS A 4 -22.28 -8.98 14.33
C LYS A 4 -21.67 -7.88 13.48
N ILE A 5 -20.48 -8.11 12.96
CA ILE A 5 -19.81 -7.21 12.03
C ILE A 5 -20.09 -7.71 10.62
N LYS A 6 -20.44 -6.79 9.70
CA LYS A 6 -20.66 -7.08 8.29
C LYS A 6 -20.00 -5.98 7.45
N LYS A 7 -19.30 -6.38 6.39
CA LYS A 7 -18.79 -5.49 5.34
C LYS A 7 -19.79 -5.51 4.18
N TYR A 8 -20.12 -4.34 3.65
CA TYR A 8 -20.96 -4.19 2.46
C TYR A 8 -20.16 -3.46 1.39
N ASN A 9 -20.27 -3.91 0.14
CA ASN A 9 -19.68 -3.23 -1.00
C ASN A 9 -20.73 -2.32 -1.64
N ILE A 10 -20.47 -1.01 -1.61
CA ILE A 10 -21.40 0.00 -2.15
C ILE A 10 -21.47 -0.01 -3.69
N GLU A 11 -20.40 -0.43 -4.36
CA GLU A 11 -20.31 -0.50 -5.83
C GLU A 11 -21.19 -1.63 -6.39
N LYS A 12 -21.36 -2.70 -5.60
CA LYS A 12 -22.27 -3.80 -5.93
C LYS A 12 -23.74 -3.49 -5.62
N ASN A 13 -24.01 -2.35 -4.98
CA ASN A 13 -25.33 -1.95 -4.51
C ASN A 13 -25.97 -3.02 -3.58
N ASP A 14 -25.15 -3.68 -2.76
CA ASP A 14 -25.52 -4.80 -1.86
C ASP A 14 -26.34 -4.35 -0.62
N TYR A 15 -27.24 -3.37 -0.76
CA TYR A 15 -28.04 -2.87 0.37
C TYR A 15 -29.23 -3.79 0.65
N ALA A 16 -29.31 -4.27 1.89
CA ALA A 16 -30.51 -4.95 2.38
C ALA A 16 -31.70 -3.95 2.52
N PRO A 17 -32.95 -4.44 2.51
CA PRO A 17 -34.12 -3.59 2.76
C PRO A 17 -33.97 -2.82 4.08
N ASN A 18 -34.30 -1.52 4.06
CA ASN A 18 -34.20 -0.59 5.20
C ASN A 18 -32.77 -0.29 5.69
N MET A 19 -31.75 -0.65 4.92
CA MET A 19 -30.38 -0.22 5.21
C MET A 19 -30.20 1.25 4.84
N ILE A 20 -29.53 2.00 5.72
CA ILE A 20 -29.05 3.35 5.43
C ILE A 20 -28.12 3.30 4.22
N VAL A 21 -28.48 4.07 3.19
CA VAL A 21 -27.66 4.23 2.00
C VAL A 21 -26.50 5.20 2.30
N SER A 22 -25.28 4.79 1.98
CA SER A 22 -24.10 5.65 1.99
C SER A 22 -23.42 5.62 0.63
N ARG A 23 -22.92 6.75 0.16
CA ARG A 23 -22.26 6.88 -1.15
C ARG A 23 -20.74 7.06 -1.06
N GLY A 24 -20.19 7.02 0.15
CA GLY A 24 -18.75 7.16 0.40
C GLY A 24 -18.20 6.01 1.23
N THR A 25 -16.93 5.68 1.01
CA THR A 25 -16.19 4.65 1.75
C THR A 25 -14.95 5.25 2.39
N PRO A 26 -14.57 4.83 3.62
CA PRO A 26 -15.34 3.97 4.51
C PRO A 26 -16.51 4.72 5.19
N THR A 27 -17.67 4.06 5.33
CA THR A 27 -18.76 4.54 6.19
C THR A 27 -19.11 3.45 7.19
N PHE A 28 -19.11 3.78 8.49
CA PHE A 28 -19.51 2.86 9.54
C PHE A 28 -20.98 3.08 9.92
N LEU A 29 -21.73 1.98 10.02
CA LEU A 29 -23.15 1.99 10.37
C LEU A 29 -23.35 1.11 11.61
N LEU A 30 -24.07 1.62 12.60
CA LEU A 30 -24.49 0.87 13.76
C LEU A 30 -25.98 0.61 13.70
N TYR A 31 -26.37 -0.67 13.81
CA TYR A 31 -27.77 -1.06 13.96
C TYR A 31 -28.01 -1.65 15.34
N HIS A 32 -29.00 -1.09 16.05
CA HIS A 32 -29.46 -1.59 17.34
C HIS A 32 -30.99 -1.59 17.38
N ASN A 33 -31.60 -2.72 17.77
CA ASN A 33 -33.06 -2.91 17.81
C ASN A 33 -33.80 -2.44 16.54
N GLY A 34 -33.22 -2.76 15.36
CA GLY A 34 -33.79 -2.40 14.06
C GLY A 34 -33.58 -0.95 13.63
N LYS A 35 -33.00 -0.08 14.48
CA LYS A 35 -32.66 1.30 14.14
C LYS A 35 -31.19 1.42 13.75
N GLY A 36 -30.95 1.95 12.55
CA GLY A 36 -29.61 2.25 12.06
C GLY A 36 -29.22 3.69 12.35
N ASN A 37 -27.94 3.93 12.67
CA ASN A 37 -27.32 5.24 12.73
C ASN A 37 -26.00 5.22 11.97
N LYS A 38 -25.68 6.32 11.27
CA LYS A 38 -24.33 6.55 10.76
C LYS A 38 -23.44 6.94 11.93
N LEU A 39 -22.28 6.29 12.05
CA LEU A 39 -21.26 6.72 13.00
C LEU A 39 -20.51 7.92 12.41
N ALA A 40 -20.25 8.93 13.24
CA ALA A 40 -19.46 10.09 12.85
C ALA A 40 -17.95 9.79 12.94
N GLU A 41 -17.62 8.78 13.73
CA GLU A 41 -16.30 8.29 14.03
C GLU A 41 -15.70 7.52 12.83
N TYR A 42 -14.53 7.94 12.40
CA TYR A 42 -13.78 7.31 11.31
C TYR A 42 -12.39 6.82 11.73
N LYS A 43 -11.93 7.21 12.93
CA LYS A 43 -10.64 6.76 13.44
C LYS A 43 -10.77 5.40 14.12
N PRO A 44 -9.79 4.50 13.97
CA PRO A 44 -9.84 3.17 14.59
C PRO A 44 -10.15 3.20 16.09
N ASN A 45 -9.49 4.08 16.85
CA ASN A 45 -9.69 4.22 18.30
C ASN A 45 -11.11 4.64 18.68
N ASP A 46 -11.72 5.53 17.90
CA ASP A 46 -13.08 6.01 18.15
C ASP A 46 -14.09 4.87 17.93
N ILE A 47 -13.87 4.04 16.89
CA ILE A 47 -14.69 2.85 16.62
C ILE A 47 -14.53 1.81 17.73
N ILE A 48 -13.30 1.59 18.22
CA ILE A 48 -13.02 0.66 19.32
C ILE A 48 -13.75 1.09 20.59
N ASN A 49 -13.64 2.37 20.96
CA ASN A 49 -14.37 2.91 22.10
C ASN A 49 -15.88 2.75 21.92
N LYS A 50 -16.38 2.97 20.70
CA LYS A 50 -17.80 2.81 20.42
C LYS A 50 -18.28 1.37 20.56
N ILE A 51 -17.49 0.41 20.09
CA ILE A 51 -17.78 -1.02 20.27
C ILE A 51 -17.82 -1.35 21.76
N ASP A 52 -16.85 -0.87 22.54
CA ASP A 52 -16.73 -1.10 23.99
C ASP A 52 -17.90 -0.50 24.80
N GLU A 53 -18.51 0.59 24.32
CA GLU A 53 -19.75 1.13 24.91
C GLU A 53 -21.00 0.25 24.63
N ILE A 54 -21.01 -0.46 23.49
CA ILE A 54 -22.20 -1.17 22.99
C ILE A 54 -22.23 -2.61 23.49
N ILE A 55 -21.05 -3.22 23.61
CA ILE A 55 -20.90 -4.57 24.11
C ILE A 55 -20.10 -4.56 25.40
N GLU A 56 -20.56 -5.37 26.36
CA GLU A 56 -19.72 -5.75 27.48
C GLU A 56 -18.61 -6.65 26.93
N SER A 57 -17.48 -6.02 26.59
CA SER A 57 -16.33 -6.69 25.97
C SER A 57 -15.79 -7.76 26.91
N PRO A 58 -15.42 -8.96 26.40
CA PRO A 58 -14.60 -9.90 27.16
C PRO A 58 -13.34 -9.23 27.69
N LYS A 59 -12.82 -9.72 28.83
CA LYS A 59 -11.55 -9.23 29.39
C LYS A 59 -10.49 -9.18 28.30
N ASN A 60 -9.81 -8.03 28.19
CA ASN A 60 -8.70 -7.75 27.27
C ASN A 60 -9.05 -7.63 25.79
N MET A 61 -10.33 -7.72 25.38
CA MET A 61 -10.69 -7.55 23.95
C MET A 61 -10.37 -6.14 23.45
N LYS A 62 -10.60 -5.12 24.28
CA LYS A 62 -10.25 -3.73 23.95
C LYS A 62 -8.75 -3.55 23.71
N GLU A 63 -7.94 -4.12 24.60
CA GLU A 63 -6.48 -4.07 24.51
C GLU A 63 -5.99 -4.76 23.23
N GLN A 64 -6.50 -5.95 22.93
CA GLN A 64 -6.21 -6.64 21.67
C GLN A 64 -6.60 -5.82 20.43
N MET A 65 -7.74 -5.12 20.46
CA MET A 65 -8.12 -4.24 19.35
C MET A 65 -7.16 -3.07 19.21
N LEU A 66 -6.70 -2.47 20.31
CA LEU A 66 -5.73 -1.38 20.30
C LEU A 66 -4.37 -1.83 19.78
N GLU A 67 -3.89 -3.03 20.15
CA GLU A 67 -2.67 -3.61 19.59
C GLU A 67 -2.75 -3.75 18.05
N LYS A 68 -3.93 -4.07 17.50
CA LYS A 68 -4.13 -4.12 16.04
C LYS A 68 -4.12 -2.74 15.38
N VAL A 69 -4.44 -1.66 16.10
CA VAL A 69 -4.37 -0.30 15.55
C VAL A 69 -2.93 0.08 15.22
N GLU A 70 -1.97 -0.33 16.04
CA GLU A 70 -0.54 -0.09 15.78
C GLU A 70 -0.09 -0.73 14.44
N LEU A 71 -0.65 -1.88 14.09
CA LEU A 71 -0.37 -2.55 12.81
C LEU A 71 -0.91 -1.75 11.60
N ILE A 72 -1.98 -0.98 11.77
CA ILE A 72 -2.48 -0.08 10.71
C ILE A 72 -1.45 1.03 10.44
N HIS A 73 -0.84 1.58 11.49
CA HIS A 73 0.20 2.58 11.36
C HIS A 73 1.46 2.01 10.70
N GLU A 74 1.89 0.80 11.10
CA GLU A 74 2.99 0.08 10.46
C GLU A 74 2.71 -0.13 8.96
N ARG A 75 1.49 -0.55 8.60
CA ARG A 75 1.10 -0.75 7.20
C ARG A 75 1.21 0.53 6.38
N MET A 76 0.70 1.65 6.90
CA MET A 76 0.80 2.94 6.20
C MET A 76 2.25 3.36 5.98
N HIS A 77 3.12 3.11 6.96
CA HIS A 77 4.55 3.36 6.83
C HIS A 77 5.20 2.47 5.77
N LEU A 78 4.95 1.16 5.80
CA LEU A 78 5.45 0.21 4.80
C LEU A 78 4.95 0.53 3.39
N PHE A 79 3.71 0.99 3.24
CA PHE A 79 3.17 1.38 1.93
C PHE A 79 3.96 2.57 1.34
N GLY A 80 4.31 3.56 2.18
CA GLY A 80 5.19 4.66 1.77
C GLY A 80 6.59 4.19 1.38
N TYR A 81 7.17 3.27 2.16
CA TYR A 81 8.48 2.66 1.85
C TYR A 81 8.46 1.86 0.56
N LEU A 82 7.41 1.08 0.31
CA LEU A 82 7.23 0.33 -0.91
C LEU A 82 7.14 1.27 -2.12
N THR A 83 6.36 2.34 -2.02
CA THR A 83 6.24 3.36 -3.07
C THR A 83 7.61 3.96 -3.42
N MET A 84 8.39 4.32 -2.40
CA MET A 84 9.74 4.83 -2.57
C MET A 84 10.65 3.83 -3.28
N TRP A 85 10.73 2.58 -2.79
CA TRP A 85 11.61 1.58 -3.38
C TRP A 85 11.23 1.18 -4.80
N MET A 86 9.94 1.09 -5.10
CA MET A 86 9.45 0.86 -6.46
C MET A 86 9.80 2.03 -7.40
N THR A 87 9.72 3.27 -6.89
CA THR A 87 10.12 4.47 -7.62
C THR A 87 11.62 4.44 -7.95
N GLU A 88 12.46 4.20 -6.94
CA GLU A 88 13.92 4.07 -7.11
C GLU A 88 14.28 2.95 -8.10
N SER A 89 13.64 1.79 -7.97
CA SER A 89 13.84 0.67 -8.88
C SER A 89 13.54 1.07 -10.32
N LYS A 90 12.41 1.76 -10.54
CA LYS A 90 12.03 2.23 -11.87
C LYS A 90 12.99 3.28 -12.43
N MET A 91 13.50 4.17 -11.59
CA MET A 91 14.49 5.17 -12.00
C MET A 91 15.80 4.52 -12.45
N ILE A 92 16.33 3.59 -11.67
CA ILE A 92 17.57 2.88 -11.98
C ILE A 92 17.41 2.03 -13.25
N GLU A 93 16.27 1.34 -13.41
CA GLU A 93 15.94 0.61 -14.65
C GLU A 93 15.91 1.55 -15.87
N ASN A 94 15.24 2.70 -15.74
CA ASN A 94 15.18 3.69 -16.82
C ASN A 94 16.57 4.23 -17.17
N MET A 95 17.46 4.41 -16.18
CA MET A 95 18.85 4.79 -16.43
C MET A 95 19.61 3.73 -17.23
N LEU A 96 19.47 2.44 -16.85
CA LEU A 96 20.08 1.33 -17.57
C LEU A 96 19.58 1.26 -19.02
N ILE A 97 18.26 1.40 -19.25
CA ILE A 97 17.67 1.40 -20.61
C ILE A 97 18.23 2.56 -21.45
N LYS A 98 18.33 3.76 -20.88
CA LYS A 98 18.86 4.95 -21.56
C LYS A 98 20.32 4.79 -22.00
N ARG A 99 21.12 3.98 -21.30
CA ARG A 99 22.51 3.68 -21.72
C ARG A 99 22.57 2.89 -23.02
N HIS A 100 21.59 2.00 -23.26
CA HIS A 100 21.56 1.11 -24.42
C HIS A 100 20.78 1.67 -25.62
N ILE A 101 19.89 2.64 -25.41
CA ILE A 101 19.05 3.22 -26.46
C ILE A 101 19.42 4.69 -26.68
N LYS A 102 20.27 4.95 -27.69
CA LYS A 102 20.79 6.30 -28.04
C LYS A 102 19.73 7.31 -28.53
N ASP A 103 18.54 6.86 -28.94
CA ASP A 103 17.49 7.72 -29.55
C ASP A 103 16.40 8.20 -28.58
N LEU A 104 16.47 7.85 -27.30
CA LEU A 104 15.56 8.41 -26.29
C LEU A 104 16.08 9.77 -25.85
N SER A 105 15.83 10.79 -26.68
CA SER A 105 16.01 12.20 -26.32
C SER A 105 15.43 12.52 -24.92
N PRO A 106 16.03 13.45 -24.16
CA PRO A 106 15.70 13.66 -22.77
C PRO A 106 14.34 14.36 -22.65
N LYS A 107 13.25 13.59 -22.58
CA LYS A 107 12.21 14.02 -21.67
C LYS A 107 12.81 13.83 -20.28
N LYS A 108 13.01 14.93 -19.53
CA LYS A 108 13.21 14.83 -18.08
C LYS A 108 12.23 13.76 -17.60
N SER A 109 12.73 12.65 -17.06
CA SER A 109 11.84 11.84 -16.22
C SER A 109 11.48 12.80 -15.11
N ASP A 110 10.22 13.24 -15.10
CA ASP A 110 9.75 13.94 -13.93
C ASP A 110 9.68 12.86 -12.87
N ASP A 111 10.64 12.87 -11.97
CA ASP A 111 10.74 11.91 -10.87
C ASP A 111 9.42 11.91 -10.07
N GLU A 112 8.76 13.07 -10.00
CA GLU A 112 7.39 13.23 -9.48
C GLU A 112 6.34 12.47 -10.29
N ASN A 113 6.41 12.45 -11.63
CA ASN A 113 5.47 11.67 -12.45
C ASN A 113 5.68 10.18 -12.24
N ILE A 114 6.93 9.71 -12.16
CA ILE A 114 7.22 8.30 -11.86
C ILE A 114 6.66 7.93 -10.48
N TYR A 115 6.91 8.77 -9.47
CA TYR A 115 6.39 8.55 -8.13
C TYR A 115 4.86 8.48 -8.13
N ASN A 116 4.18 9.44 -8.76
CA ASN A 116 2.72 9.50 -8.81
C ASN A 116 2.11 8.33 -9.58
N ASP A 117 2.74 7.88 -10.67
CA ASP A 117 2.30 6.71 -11.43
C ASP A 117 2.42 5.44 -10.59
N ILE A 118 3.56 5.25 -9.91
CA ILE A 118 3.79 4.12 -9.01
C ILE A 118 2.81 4.15 -7.84
N LEU A 119 2.65 5.30 -7.18
CA LEU A 119 1.71 5.46 -6.07
C LEU A 119 0.28 5.11 -6.51
N THR A 120 -0.14 5.62 -7.66
CA THR A 120 -1.48 5.35 -8.21
C THR A 120 -1.67 3.86 -8.48
N SER A 121 -0.70 3.22 -9.15
CA SER A 121 -0.73 1.78 -9.42
C SER A 121 -0.78 0.94 -8.14
N LEU A 122 -0.03 1.32 -7.11
CA LEU A 122 -0.04 0.61 -5.82
C LEU A 122 -1.38 0.80 -5.10
N ILE A 123 -1.97 1.99 -5.14
CA ILE A 123 -3.30 2.24 -4.55
C ILE A 123 -4.37 1.41 -5.26
N GLU A 124 -4.34 1.33 -6.59
CA GLU A 124 -5.28 0.52 -7.37
C GLU A 124 -5.17 -0.97 -7.04
N GLU A 125 -3.95 -1.50 -6.93
CA GLU A 125 -3.73 -2.88 -6.48
C GLU A 125 -4.24 -3.09 -5.05
N ASP A 126 -3.95 -2.16 -4.15
CA ASP A 126 -4.28 -2.27 -2.73
C ASP A 126 -5.79 -2.28 -2.46
N ILE A 127 -6.57 -1.48 -3.20
CA ILE A 127 -8.04 -1.40 -3.07
C ILE A 127 -8.70 -2.77 -3.34
N HIS A 128 -8.08 -3.63 -4.15
CA HIS A 128 -8.63 -4.93 -4.51
C HIS A 128 -8.24 -6.07 -3.56
N ARG A 129 -7.40 -5.81 -2.57
CA ARG A 129 -6.98 -6.81 -1.58
C ARG A 129 -8.08 -7.07 -0.54
N ASN A 130 -8.12 -8.31 -0.05
CA ASN A 130 -9.10 -8.76 0.96
C ASN A 130 -8.43 -9.57 2.09
N ASP A 131 -7.15 -9.32 2.31
CA ASP A 131 -6.31 -9.97 3.31
C ASP A 131 -6.46 -9.32 4.71
N LEU A 132 -5.97 -10.04 5.72
CA LEU A 132 -5.89 -9.52 7.08
C LEU A 132 -4.69 -8.59 7.25
N ILE A 133 -4.64 -7.84 8.35
CA ILE A 133 -3.61 -6.82 8.56
C ILE A 133 -2.20 -7.42 8.59
N GLU A 134 -2.02 -8.59 9.20
CA GLU A 134 -0.73 -9.29 9.27
C GLU A 134 -0.26 -9.75 7.88
N GLU A 135 -1.14 -10.40 7.13
CA GLU A 135 -0.89 -10.80 5.74
C GLU A 135 -0.54 -9.58 4.87
N SER A 136 -1.18 -8.45 5.15
CA SER A 136 -0.94 -7.21 4.43
C SER A 136 0.44 -6.61 4.70
N LEU A 137 0.89 -6.67 5.96
CA LEU A 137 2.25 -6.29 6.37
C LEU A 137 3.30 -7.20 5.71
N ASP A 138 3.09 -8.52 5.74
CA ASP A 138 4.03 -9.50 5.19
C ASP A 138 4.21 -9.32 3.68
N TYR A 139 3.11 -9.20 2.94
CA TYR A 139 3.14 -8.87 1.51
C TYR A 139 3.96 -7.59 1.24
N SER A 140 3.73 -6.53 2.03
CA SER A 140 4.41 -5.25 1.81
C SER A 140 5.92 -5.37 2.07
N LYS A 141 6.31 -6.11 3.12
CA LYS A 141 7.71 -6.41 3.43
C LYS A 141 8.38 -7.23 2.33
N GLU A 142 7.69 -8.22 1.79
CA GLU A 142 8.21 -9.03 0.66
C GLU A 142 8.39 -8.18 -0.58
N LYS A 143 7.40 -7.36 -0.95
CA LYS A 143 7.49 -6.45 -2.10
C LYS A 143 8.60 -5.42 -1.97
N ILE A 144 8.84 -4.88 -0.77
CA ILE A 144 9.97 -3.99 -0.51
C ILE A 144 11.29 -4.72 -0.80
N LYS A 145 11.47 -5.94 -0.26
CA LYS A 145 12.69 -6.73 -0.52
C LYS A 145 12.89 -7.03 -2.00
N GLU A 146 11.81 -7.32 -2.73
CA GLU A 146 11.85 -7.53 -4.19
C GLU A 146 12.31 -6.27 -4.92
N ALA A 147 11.73 -5.11 -4.59
CA ALA A 147 12.09 -3.83 -5.19
C ALA A 147 13.54 -3.44 -4.89
N GLU A 148 13.98 -3.57 -3.64
CA GLU A 148 15.37 -3.38 -3.21
C GLU A 148 16.34 -4.26 -4.00
N LYS A 149 16.02 -5.54 -4.14
CA LYS A 149 16.82 -6.49 -4.93
C LYS A 149 16.92 -6.06 -6.39
N GLY A 150 15.81 -5.58 -6.97
CA GLY A 150 15.78 -5.01 -8.32
C GLY A 150 16.78 -3.87 -8.49
N CYS A 151 16.79 -2.91 -7.56
CA CYS A 151 17.75 -1.80 -7.54
C CYS A 151 19.20 -2.30 -7.55
N PHE A 152 19.54 -3.25 -6.67
CA PHE A 152 20.90 -3.79 -6.59
C PHE A 152 21.33 -4.49 -7.88
N VAL A 153 20.45 -5.29 -8.49
CA VAL A 153 20.76 -5.98 -9.74
C VAL A 153 21.03 -4.98 -10.85
N ALA A 154 20.16 -3.98 -11.03
CA ALA A 154 20.34 -2.96 -12.06
C ALA A 154 21.60 -2.12 -11.84
N ALA A 155 21.90 -1.75 -10.59
CA ALA A 155 23.15 -1.05 -10.24
C ALA A 155 24.39 -1.89 -10.56
N MET A 156 24.39 -3.19 -10.23
CA MET A 156 25.49 -4.10 -10.54
C MET A 156 25.69 -4.28 -12.05
N MET A 157 24.61 -4.34 -12.83
CA MET A 157 24.69 -4.41 -14.29
C MET A 157 25.37 -3.16 -14.86
N MET A 158 24.94 -1.96 -14.45
CA MET A 158 25.57 -0.71 -14.89
C MET A 158 27.03 -0.61 -14.47
N ALA A 159 27.38 -1.05 -13.25
CA ALA A 159 28.76 -1.05 -12.78
C ALA A 159 29.66 -1.97 -13.63
N ASN A 160 29.18 -3.18 -13.94
CA ASN A 160 29.92 -4.12 -14.78
C ASN A 160 30.12 -3.60 -16.21
N GLU A 161 29.10 -2.96 -16.80
CA GLU A 161 29.22 -2.32 -18.12
C GLU A 161 30.33 -1.25 -18.14
N LEU A 162 30.37 -0.38 -17.13
CA LEU A 162 31.40 0.65 -17.02
C LEU A 162 32.81 0.04 -16.89
N ILE A 163 32.96 -1.01 -16.09
CA ILE A 163 34.22 -1.73 -15.94
C ILE A 163 34.69 -2.31 -17.29
N ASP A 164 33.78 -2.90 -18.06
CA ASP A 164 34.10 -3.51 -19.35
C ASP A 164 34.41 -2.47 -20.44
N GLU A 165 33.74 -1.31 -20.42
CA GLU A 165 34.07 -0.16 -21.27
C GLU A 165 35.50 0.33 -21.01
N GLU A 166 35.88 0.50 -19.75
CA GLU A 166 37.23 0.94 -19.38
C GLU A 166 38.29 -0.10 -19.79
N LYS A 167 38.05 -1.40 -19.55
CA LYS A 167 38.96 -2.47 -20.00
C LYS A 167 39.19 -2.46 -21.51
N LYS A 168 38.16 -2.17 -22.31
CA LYS A 168 38.29 -2.07 -23.78
C LYS A 168 39.18 -0.88 -24.16
N LYS A 169 38.92 0.31 -23.61
CA LYS A 169 39.75 1.50 -23.85
C LYS A 169 41.23 1.25 -23.53
N PHE A 170 41.53 0.60 -22.41
CA PHE A 170 42.91 0.27 -22.04
C PHE A 170 43.59 -0.73 -22.99
N ARG A 171 42.84 -1.64 -23.64
CA ARG A 171 43.38 -2.55 -24.65
C ARG A 171 43.64 -1.85 -25.97
N ASP A 172 42.79 -0.90 -26.36
CA ASP A 172 42.90 -0.18 -27.64
C ASP A 172 44.02 0.89 -27.65
N ILE A 173 44.62 1.19 -26.49
CA ILE A 173 45.72 2.16 -26.33
C ILE A 173 47.12 1.47 -26.36
N LYS A 174 47.18 0.13 -26.30
CA LYS A 174 48.44 -0.65 -26.37
C LYS A 174 48.64 -1.27 -27.73
#